data_AF-A0A1K2FWU8-F1
#
_entry.id   AF-A0A1K2FWU8-F1
#
_cell.length_a   1.000
_cell.length_b   1.000
_cell.length_c   1.000
_cell.angle_alpha   90.00
_cell.angle_beta   90.00
_cell.angle_gamma   90.00
#
_symmetry.space_group_name_H-M   'P 1'
#
loop_
_entity.id
_entity.type
_entity.pdbx_description
1 polymer ?
#
loop_
_entity_poly.entity_id
_entity_poly.type
_entity_poly.pdbx_seq_one_letter_code
_entity_poly.pdbx_strand_id
1 'polypeptide(L)'
;MTRRLTYAEAAAELPDGVTETWLRRHIKKLPHSKLGRVVYFTDADIERIDQMFHHEPVVGPLAAASGTAPAAGPHPMGHLVPLPSRRSVRA
;
A
#
# COMPACT_ATOMS: atom_id res chain seq x y z
N MET A 1 1.13 -18.72 -21.59
CA MET A 1 0.62 -17.96 -22.76
C MET A 1 0.78 -16.50 -22.42
N THR A 2 1.50 -15.72 -23.24
CA THR A 2 1.80 -14.32 -22.91
C THR A 2 0.63 -13.43 -23.29
N ARG A 3 -0.15 -12.98 -22.31
CA ARG A 3 -1.24 -12.05 -22.55
C ARG A 3 -0.67 -10.65 -22.78
N ARG A 4 -1.34 -9.86 -23.60
CA ARG A 4 -0.96 -8.47 -23.90
C ARG A 4 -2.06 -7.58 -23.37
N LEU A 5 -1.82 -7.01 -22.21
CA LEU A 5 -2.77 -6.20 -21.47
C LEU A 5 -2.58 -4.73 -21.86
N THR A 6 -3.68 -4.05 -22.10
CA THR A 6 -3.70 -2.59 -22.25
C THR A 6 -3.60 -1.91 -20.88
N TYR A 7 -3.48 -0.58 -20.81
CA TYR A 7 -3.40 0.13 -19.53
C TYR A 7 -4.57 -0.15 -18.58
N ALA A 8 -5.79 -0.24 -19.11
CA ALA A 8 -6.99 -0.49 -18.31
C ALA A 8 -7.00 -1.91 -17.75
N GLU A 9 -6.60 -2.89 -18.56
CA GLU A 9 -6.52 -4.29 -18.15
C GLU A 9 -5.36 -4.52 -17.17
N ALA A 10 -4.21 -3.90 -17.41
CA ALA A 10 -3.08 -3.94 -16.49
C ALA A 10 -3.47 -3.33 -15.13
N ALA A 11 -4.14 -2.17 -15.11
CA ALA A 11 -4.60 -1.57 -13.86
C ALA A 11 -5.60 -2.45 -13.09
N ALA A 12 -6.38 -3.29 -13.79
CA ALA A 12 -7.31 -4.23 -13.15
C ALA A 12 -6.61 -5.49 -12.60
N GLU A 13 -5.50 -5.90 -13.21
CA GLU A 13 -4.72 -7.08 -12.79
C GLU A 13 -3.76 -6.78 -11.64
N LEU A 14 -3.28 -5.53 -11.50
CA LEU A 14 -2.36 -5.19 -10.41
C LEU A 14 -3.09 -5.19 -9.04
N PRO A 15 -2.60 -5.98 -8.06
CA PRO A 15 -3.26 -6.13 -6.75
C PRO A 15 -3.18 -4.89 -5.85
N ASP A 16 -2.18 -4.01 -6.04
CA ASP A 16 -1.88 -2.89 -5.14
C ASP A 16 -2.69 -1.59 -5.41
N GLY A 17 -3.84 -1.68 -6.10
CA GLY A 17 -4.70 -0.51 -6.35
C GLY A 17 -4.08 0.52 -7.29
N VAL A 18 -3.20 0.05 -8.20
CA VAL A 18 -2.52 0.90 -9.17
C VAL A 18 -3.49 1.41 -10.22
N THR A 19 -3.60 2.74 -10.35
CA THR A 19 -4.51 3.36 -11.33
C THR A 19 -3.88 3.48 -12.72
N GLU A 20 -4.71 3.50 -13.77
CA GLU A 20 -4.26 3.74 -15.15
C GLU A 20 -3.45 5.06 -15.27
N THR A 21 -3.88 6.12 -14.60
CA THR A 21 -3.18 7.41 -14.59
C THR A 21 -1.77 7.28 -14.04
N TRP A 22 -1.58 6.45 -13.01
CA TRP A 22 -0.26 6.19 -12.44
C TRP A 22 0.63 5.44 -13.44
N LEU A 23 0.11 4.39 -14.09
CA LEU A 23 0.83 3.63 -15.12
C LEU A 23 1.28 4.54 -16.27
N ARG A 24 0.38 5.38 -16.78
CA ARG A 24 0.69 6.34 -17.86
C ARG A 24 1.77 7.35 -17.44
N ARG A 25 1.73 7.83 -16.19
CA ARG A 25 2.71 8.79 -15.67
C ARG A 25 4.09 8.16 -15.47
N HIS A 26 4.14 6.89 -15.06
CA HIS A 26 5.38 6.19 -14.74
C HIS A 26 5.91 5.31 -15.87
N ILE A 27 5.27 5.30 -17.05
CA ILE A 27 5.60 4.37 -18.14
C ILE A 27 7.08 4.34 -18.54
N LYS A 28 7.78 5.48 -18.45
CA LYS A 28 9.21 5.56 -18.77
C LYS A 28 10.11 4.74 -17.84
N LYS A 29 9.63 4.41 -16.64
CA LYS A 29 10.36 3.67 -15.59
C LYS A 29 9.88 2.22 -15.45
N LEU A 30 8.73 1.88 -16.04
CA LEU A 30 8.13 0.55 -15.93
C LEU A 30 8.59 -0.34 -17.09
N PRO A 31 8.75 -1.65 -16.86
CA PRO A 31 8.88 -2.61 -17.95
C PRO A 31 7.58 -2.58 -18.76
N HIS A 32 7.73 -2.40 -20.08
CA HIS A 32 6.60 -2.35 -21.00
C HIS A 32 7.04 -2.80 -22.38
N SER A 33 6.10 -3.36 -23.12
CA SER A 33 6.27 -3.74 -24.52
C SER A 33 5.55 -2.75 -25.42
N LYS A 34 6.23 -2.23 -26.44
CA LYS A 34 5.63 -1.31 -27.41
C LYS A 34 5.40 -2.01 -28.73
N LEU A 35 4.16 -1.98 -29.22
CA LEU A 35 3.80 -2.48 -30.54
C LEU A 35 3.17 -1.34 -31.34
N GLY A 36 3.96 -0.80 -32.28
CA GLY A 36 3.58 0.39 -33.04
C GLY A 36 3.42 1.62 -32.15
N ARG A 37 2.21 2.20 -32.12
CA ARG A 37 1.88 3.35 -31.25
C ARG A 37 1.27 2.94 -29.91
N VAL A 38 0.97 1.66 -29.72
CA VAL A 38 0.29 1.18 -28.52
C VAL A 38 1.30 0.51 -27.60
N VAL A 39 1.11 0.76 -26.30
CA VAL A 39 1.89 0.16 -25.23
C VAL A 39 1.05 -0.95 -24.60
N TYR A 40 1.68 -2.09 -24.41
CA TYR A 40 1.09 -3.26 -23.79
C TYR A 40 1.98 -3.76 -22.66
N PHE A 41 1.35 -4.35 -21.67
CA PHE A 41 2.01 -5.04 -20.57
C PHE A 41 1.82 -6.53 -20.75
N THR A 42 2.91 -7.28 -20.65
CA THR A 42 2.83 -8.73 -20.56
C THR A 42 2.73 -9.17 -19.11
N ASP A 43 2.29 -10.40 -18.88
CA ASP A 43 2.22 -10.97 -17.52
C ASP A 43 3.57 -10.83 -16.78
N ALA A 44 4.69 -11.04 -17.49
CA ALA A 44 6.04 -10.86 -16.94
C ALA A 44 6.40 -9.39 -16.64
N ASP A 45 5.84 -8.44 -17.39
CA ASP A 45 6.00 -7.02 -17.07
C ASP A 45 5.22 -6.67 -15.81
N ILE A 46 4.01 -7.21 -15.64
CA ILE A 46 3.18 -7.02 -14.44
C ILE A 46 3.89 -7.58 -13.20
N GLU A 47 4.40 -8.81 -13.26
CA GLU A 47 5.15 -9.42 -12.15
C GLU A 47 6.39 -8.58 -11.76
N ARG A 48 7.11 -8.01 -12.73
CA ARG A 48 8.22 -7.11 -12.42
C ARG A 48 7.77 -5.79 -11.80
N ILE A 49 6.67 -5.22 -12.29
CA ILE A 49 6.13 -3.98 -11.71
C ILE A 49 5.74 -4.26 -10.26
N ASP A 50 5.06 -5.36 -10.00
CA ASP A 50 4.73 -5.81 -8.65
C ASP A 50 6.02 -5.92 -7.82
N GLN A 51 7.00 -6.71 -8.24
CA GLN A 51 8.26 -6.86 -7.50
C GLN A 51 9.04 -5.55 -7.27
N MET A 52 8.99 -4.60 -8.21
CA MET A 52 9.69 -3.33 -8.09
C MET A 52 9.03 -2.36 -7.09
N PHE A 53 7.71 -2.43 -6.96
CA PHE A 53 6.93 -1.47 -6.17
C PHE A 53 6.23 -2.08 -4.96
N HIS A 54 6.33 -3.41 -4.79
CA HIS A 54 5.88 -4.14 -3.62
C HIS A 54 6.75 -3.75 -2.43
N HIS A 55 6.21 -2.86 -1.59
CA HIS A 55 6.80 -2.49 -0.33
C HIS A 55 6.06 -3.20 0.80
N GLU A 56 6.64 -4.29 1.30
CA GLU A 56 6.20 -4.88 2.55
C GLU A 56 6.47 -3.89 3.69
N PRO A 57 5.47 -3.56 4.54
CA PRO A 57 5.70 -2.66 5.67
C PRO A 57 6.54 -3.37 6.73
N VAL A 58 7.87 -3.25 6.62
CA VAL A 58 8.82 -3.90 7.53
C VAL A 58 8.78 -3.31 8.94
N VAL A 59 8.38 -2.05 9.12
CA VAL A 59 8.28 -1.44 10.46
C VAL A 59 7.21 -0.35 10.51
N GLY A 60 6.11 -0.62 11.21
CA GLY A 60 5.08 0.37 11.53
C GLY A 60 4.32 -0.04 12.80
N PRO A 61 3.73 0.90 13.56
CA PRO A 61 3.13 0.62 14.89
C PRO A 61 1.99 -0.40 14.88
N LEU A 62 1.47 -0.74 13.69
CA LEU A 62 0.40 -1.72 13.50
C LEU A 62 0.90 -3.15 13.20
N ALA A 63 2.21 -3.36 13.04
CA ALA A 63 2.80 -4.67 12.68
C ALA A 63 3.09 -5.58 13.89
N ALA A 64 2.60 -5.25 15.09
CA ALA A 64 2.76 -6.10 16.26
C ALA A 64 1.63 -7.14 16.37
N ALA A 65 1.62 -8.12 15.46
CA ALA A 65 1.01 -9.43 15.73
C ALA A 65 2.13 -10.45 15.92
N SER A 66 2.93 -10.25 16.97
CA SER A 66 3.71 -11.33 17.57
C SER A 66 3.44 -11.27 19.06
N GLY A 67 2.68 -12.24 19.53
CA GLY A 67 2.26 -12.38 20.90
C GLY A 67 3.46 -12.42 21.83
N THR A 68 3.70 -11.32 22.51
CA THR A 68 4.22 -11.33 23.87
C THR A 68 3.51 -10.18 24.56
N ALA A 69 2.49 -10.51 25.36
CA ALA A 69 1.90 -9.54 26.26
C ALA A 69 3.03 -8.91 27.08
N PRO A 70 3.18 -7.57 27.11
CA PRO A 70 4.12 -6.97 28.03
C PRO A 70 3.62 -7.31 29.43
N ALA A 71 4.51 -7.93 30.21
CA ALA A 71 4.28 -8.35 31.58
C ALA A 71 3.56 -7.25 32.38
N ALA A 72 2.70 -7.69 33.29
CA ALA A 72 1.91 -6.89 34.23
C ALA A 72 2.78 -6.02 35.17
N GLY A 73 3.38 -4.97 34.60
CA GLY A 73 4.03 -3.87 35.31
C GLY A 73 3.16 -2.60 35.25
N PRO A 74 3.36 -1.65 36.18
CA PRO A 74 2.61 -0.39 36.18
C PRO A 74 2.78 0.30 34.82
N HIS A 75 1.65 0.64 34.18
CA HIS A 75 1.65 1.27 32.86
C HIS A 75 2.53 2.54 32.89
N PRO A 76 3.39 2.77 31.87
CA PRO A 76 4.31 3.91 31.83
C PRO A 76 3.61 5.28 31.84
N MET A 77 2.29 5.29 31.65
CA MET A 77 1.43 6.47 31.70
C MET A 77 0.44 6.48 32.87
N GLY A 78 0.58 5.59 33.85
CA GLY A 78 -0.30 5.55 35.03
C GLY A 78 -0.21 6.80 35.94
N HIS A 79 0.80 7.64 35.73
CA HIS A 79 0.96 8.92 36.42
C HIS A 79 0.18 10.07 35.74
N LEU A 80 -0.44 9.84 34.57
CA LEU A 80 -1.21 10.86 33.88
C LEU A 80 -2.59 10.99 34.53
N VAL A 81 -2.90 12.19 35.01
CA VAL A 81 -4.23 12.54 35.54
C VAL A 81 -5.17 12.78 34.34
N PRO A 82 -6.32 12.09 34.26
CA PRO A 82 -7.27 12.31 33.19
C PRO A 82 -7.78 13.76 33.19
N LEU A 83 -7.83 14.36 31.99
CA LEU A 83 -8.38 15.70 31.82
C LEU A 83 -9.84 15.72 32.27
N PRO A 84 -10.27 16.77 33.00
CA PRO A 84 -11.65 16.89 33.43
C PRO A 84 -12.58 16.90 32.22
N SER A 85 -13.59 16.02 32.24
CA SER A 85 -14.60 15.95 31.19
C SER A 85 -15.30 17.30 31.06
N ARG A 86 -15.17 17.96 29.91
CA ARG A 86 -15.99 19.13 29.53
C ARG A 86 -17.44 18.68 29.30
N ARG A 87 -18.16 18.36 30.37
CA ARG A 87 -19.61 18.11 30.31
C ARG A 87 -20.35 19.33 30.87
N SER A 88 -20.87 20.12 29.93
CA SER A 88 -21.97 21.07 30.05
C SER A 88 -21.73 22.38 30.82
N VAL A 89 -21.15 23.38 30.12
CA VAL A 89 -21.60 24.77 30.30
C VAL A 89 -22.70 25.01 29.28
N ARG A 90 -23.94 24.76 29.70
CA ARG A 90 -25.15 25.36 29.13
C ARG A 90 -25.93 25.90 30.33
N ALA A 91 -25.79 27.20 30.55
CA ALA A 91 -26.69 28.03 31.33
C ALA A 91 -26.99 29.24 30.45
#